data_AF-A0A963X3Y0-F1
#
_entry.id   AF-A0A963X3Y0-F1
#
_cell.length_a   1.000
_cell.length_b   1.000
_cell.length_c   1.000
_cell.angle_alpha   90.00
_cell.angle_beta   90.00
_cell.angle_gamma   90.00
#
_symmetry.space_group_name_H-M   'P 1'
#
loop_
_entity.id
_entity.type
_entity.pdbx_description
1 polymer ?
#
loop_
_entity_poly.entity_id
_entity_poly.type
_entity_poly.pdbx_seq_one_letter_code
_entity_poly.pdbx_strand_id
1 'polypeptide(L)'
;MVGKRQSRKAKTGEAKSSDQDFLTGKLLIAMPNMNDPRFEKSVILLVSHDRDHAMGVVINKPLADIELGDLLEQLSIDPRQGASGDPVFYGGPVQTDR
;
A
#
# COMPACT_ATOMS: atom_id res chain seq x y z
N MET A 1 -37.82 -53.70 11.35
CA MET A 1 -37.37 -53.41 9.98
C MET A 1 -37.42 -51.89 9.81
N VAL A 2 -36.25 -51.25 9.59
CA VAL A 2 -36.05 -49.83 9.18
C VAL A 2 -36.51 -48.74 10.17
N GLY A 3 -35.71 -47.77 10.64
CA GLY A 3 -34.32 -47.38 10.45
C GLY A 3 -34.04 -46.12 11.28
N LYS A 4 -32.98 -46.14 12.11
CA LYS A 4 -32.37 -44.97 12.75
C LYS A 4 -31.68 -44.10 11.70
N ARG A 5 -31.74 -42.76 11.82
CA ARG A 5 -30.74 -41.74 11.38
C ARG A 5 -31.36 -40.34 11.58
N GLN A 6 -31.29 -39.76 12.77
CA GLN A 6 -30.26 -38.80 13.19
C GLN A 6 -29.80 -37.80 12.10
N SER A 7 -30.10 -36.54 12.38
CA SER A 7 -29.20 -35.38 12.24
C SER A 7 -28.86 -34.92 10.81
N ARG A 8 -29.69 -34.06 10.24
CA ARG A 8 -29.23 -33.10 9.22
C ARG A 8 -28.58 -31.92 9.94
N LYS A 9 -27.28 -32.03 10.23
CA LYS A 9 -26.43 -30.88 10.54
C LYS A 9 -26.52 -29.89 9.37
N ALA A 10 -26.99 -28.68 9.63
CA ALA A 10 -26.72 -27.55 8.76
C ALA A 10 -25.19 -27.42 8.65
N LYS A 11 -24.64 -27.74 7.48
CA LYS A 11 -23.27 -27.36 7.15
C LYS A 11 -23.28 -25.86 6.96
N THR A 12 -22.91 -25.12 8.01
CA THR A 12 -22.33 -23.78 7.86
C THR A 12 -21.13 -23.97 6.94
N GLY A 13 -21.30 -23.62 5.67
CA GLY A 13 -20.18 -23.50 4.75
C GLY A 13 -19.35 -22.33 5.24
N GLU A 14 -18.21 -22.63 5.87
CA GLU A 14 -17.12 -21.67 5.99
C GLU A 14 -16.80 -21.21 4.56
N ALA A 15 -17.17 -19.98 4.25
CA ALA A 15 -16.69 -19.33 3.05
C ALA A 15 -15.17 -19.27 3.17
N LYS A 16 -14.46 -20.13 2.43
CA LYS A 16 -13.04 -19.96 2.17
C LYS A 16 -12.88 -18.58 1.55
N SER A 17 -12.40 -17.60 2.31
CA SER A 17 -11.93 -16.35 1.73
C SER A 17 -10.73 -16.72 0.87
N SER A 18 -10.96 -16.81 -0.44
CA SER A 18 -9.88 -16.92 -1.39
C SER A 18 -8.92 -15.76 -1.15
N ASP A 19 -7.63 -16.04 -1.17
CA ASP A 19 -6.52 -15.07 -1.15
C ASP A 19 -6.51 -14.12 -2.38
N GLN A 20 -7.66 -13.99 -3.05
CA GLN A 20 -7.93 -13.22 -4.26
C GLN A 20 -8.46 -11.80 -3.96
N ASP A 21 -8.79 -11.49 -2.70
CA ASP A 21 -9.41 -10.21 -2.32
C ASP A 21 -8.41 -9.19 -1.74
N PHE A 22 -7.15 -9.59 -1.53
CA PHE A 22 -6.12 -8.70 -1.00
C PHE A 22 -5.10 -8.31 -2.06
N LEU A 23 -4.67 -7.04 -2.00
CA LEU A 23 -3.83 -6.39 -3.02
C LEU A 23 -2.44 -6.05 -2.47
N THR A 24 -2.11 -6.57 -1.30
CA THR A 24 -0.78 -6.44 -0.70
C THR A 24 0.30 -6.92 -1.68
N GLY A 25 1.34 -6.12 -1.86
CA GLY A 25 2.43 -6.38 -2.80
C GLY A 25 2.09 -6.11 -4.27
N LYS A 26 0.89 -5.58 -4.59
CA LYS A 26 0.52 -5.17 -5.95
C LYS A 26 0.79 -3.70 -6.19
N LEU A 27 0.94 -3.34 -7.46
CA LEU A 27 1.02 -1.96 -7.92
C LEU A 27 -0.36 -1.50 -8.42
N LEU A 28 -0.81 -0.33 -7.95
CA LEU A 28 -1.93 0.39 -8.54
C LEU A 28 -1.38 1.42 -9.52
N ILE A 29 -1.86 1.35 -10.76
CA ILE A 29 -1.48 2.28 -11.81
C ILE A 29 -2.64 3.24 -12.01
N ALA A 30 -2.41 4.52 -11.78
CA ALA A 30 -3.42 5.54 -12.04
C ALA A 30 -3.70 5.66 -13.54
N MET A 31 -4.97 5.73 -13.88
CA MET A 31 -5.40 6.01 -15.25
C MET A 31 -4.93 7.40 -15.69
N PRO A 32 -4.61 7.61 -16.98
CA PRO A 32 -4.17 8.92 -17.48
C PRO A 32 -5.13 10.08 -17.19
N ASN A 33 -6.42 9.80 -17.07
CA ASN A 33 -7.49 10.77 -16.82
C ASN A 33 -8.01 10.68 -15.39
N MET A 34 -7.12 10.48 -14.40
CA MET A 34 -7.49 10.42 -12.99
C MET A 34 -8.03 11.78 -12.53
N ASN A 35 -9.22 11.80 -11.92
CA ASN A 35 -9.88 13.03 -11.49
C ASN A 35 -9.21 13.71 -10.29
N ASP A 36 -8.57 12.94 -9.41
CA ASP A 36 -7.82 13.48 -8.28
C ASP A 36 -6.37 13.76 -8.69
N PRO A 37 -5.93 15.04 -8.70
CA PRO A 37 -4.56 15.42 -9.07
C PRO A 37 -3.48 14.74 -8.23
N ARG A 38 -3.79 14.36 -6.97
CA ARG A 38 -2.85 13.70 -6.06
C ARG A 38 -2.40 12.35 -6.63
N PHE A 39 -3.29 11.66 -7.34
CA PHE A 39 -3.05 10.35 -7.92
C PHE A 39 -2.83 10.40 -9.44
N GLU A 40 -2.91 11.57 -10.08
CA GLU A 40 -2.65 11.67 -11.51
C GLU A 40 -1.23 11.13 -11.83
N LYS A 41 -1.17 10.19 -12.79
CA LYS A 41 0.07 9.52 -13.21
C LYS A 41 0.86 8.86 -12.06
N SER A 42 0.22 8.51 -10.94
CA SER A 42 0.89 7.83 -9.84
C SER A 42 0.95 6.31 -10.04
N VAL A 43 2.06 5.72 -9.61
CA VAL A 43 2.21 4.28 -9.35
C VAL A 43 2.30 4.11 -7.85
N ILE A 44 1.39 3.30 -7.28
CA ILE A 44 1.28 3.10 -5.82
C ILE A 44 1.57 1.63 -5.52
N LEU A 45 2.51 1.37 -4.63
CA LEU A 45 2.70 0.03 -4.05
C LEU A 45 1.77 -0.14 -2.86
N LEU A 46 0.94 -1.18 -2.87
CA LEU A 46 0.17 -1.57 -1.68
C LEU A 46 1.04 -2.36 -0.72
N VAL A 47 1.27 -1.81 0.47
CA VAL A 47 2.08 -2.40 1.53
C VAL A 47 1.23 -3.25 2.48
N SER A 48 -0.04 -2.87 2.67
CA SER A 48 -1.01 -3.62 3.45
C SER A 48 -2.40 -3.42 2.85
N HIS A 49 -3.19 -4.49 2.77
CA HIS A 49 -4.58 -4.45 2.38
C HIS A 49 -5.31 -5.54 3.13
N ASP A 50 -6.26 -5.13 3.97
CA ASP A 50 -7.24 -6.02 4.58
C ASP A 50 -8.67 -5.50 4.33
N ARG A 51 -9.65 -6.04 5.06
CA ARG A 51 -11.06 -5.69 4.86
C ARG A 51 -11.40 -4.29 5.36
N ASP A 52 -10.61 -3.76 6.29
CA ASP A 52 -10.91 -2.52 7.00
C ASP A 52 -9.99 -1.38 6.52
N HIS A 53 -8.80 -1.71 6.03
CA HIS A 53 -7.81 -0.72 5.62
C HIS A 53 -6.93 -1.14 4.44
N ALA A 54 -6.49 -0.14 3.68
CA ALA A 54 -5.43 -0.26 2.68
C ALA A 54 -4.36 0.80 2.92
N MET A 55 -3.10 0.40 2.95
CA MET A 55 -1.95 1.28 3.04
C MET A 55 -1.09 1.10 1.78
N GLY A 56 -0.75 2.20 1.14
CA GLY A 56 0.15 2.20 -0.01
C GLY A 56 1.01 3.45 -0.06
N VAL A 57 2.09 3.36 -0.83
CA VAL A 57 3.08 4.42 -1.00
C VAL A 57 3.25 4.70 -2.49
N VAL A 58 3.24 5.99 -2.86
CA VAL A 58 3.55 6.43 -4.22
C VAL A 58 5.06 6.31 -4.46
N ILE A 59 5.46 5.67 -5.56
CA ILE A 59 6.87 5.35 -5.83
C ILE A 59 7.48 6.09 -7.04
N ASN A 60 6.70 6.92 -7.73
CA ASN A 60 7.11 7.53 -9.00
C ASN A 60 6.93 9.06 -9.05
N LYS A 61 6.77 9.71 -7.91
CA LYS A 61 6.65 11.17 -7.80
C LYS A 61 7.80 11.73 -6.93
N PRO A 62 8.95 12.08 -7.52
CA PRO A 62 9.99 12.78 -6.78
C PRO A 62 9.48 14.16 -6.34
N LEU A 63 9.85 14.59 -5.15
CA LEU A 63 9.65 15.95 -4.69
C LEU A 63 10.72 16.83 -5.33
N ALA A 64 10.29 17.92 -5.96
CA ALA A 64 11.23 18.93 -6.43
C ALA A 64 11.92 19.56 -5.22
N ASP A 65 13.21 19.83 -5.35
CA ASP A 65 14.00 20.61 -4.39
C ASP A 65 14.18 19.97 -3.00
N ILE A 66 14.03 18.64 -2.89
CA ILE A 66 14.37 17.90 -1.68
C ILE A 66 15.29 16.73 -2.04
N GLU A 67 16.52 16.81 -1.56
CA GLU A 67 17.50 15.72 -1.63
C GLU A 67 17.53 14.94 -0.32
N LEU A 68 17.85 13.64 -0.41
CA LEU A 68 17.93 12.76 0.74
C LEU A 68 19.00 13.22 1.73
N GLY A 69 20.12 13.75 1.25
CA GLY A 69 21.19 14.32 2.08
C GLY A 69 20.66 15.42 3.01
N ASP A 70 19.97 16.41 2.45
CA ASP A 70 19.42 17.54 3.22
C ASP A 70 18.40 17.08 4.27
N LEU A 71 17.56 16.10 3.92
CA LEU A 71 16.58 15.53 4.84
C LEU A 71 17.26 14.78 6.01
N LEU A 72 18.30 14.01 5.74
CA LEU A 72 19.06 13.29 6.77
C LEU A 72 19.76 14.25 7.73
N GLU A 73 20.33 15.35 7.20
CA GLU A 73 20.93 16.40 8.03
C GLU A 73 19.90 17.06 8.95
N GLN A 74 18.70 17.37 8.46
CA GLN A 74 17.60 17.91 9.29
C GLN A 74 17.19 16.96 10.42
N LEU A 75 17.24 15.65 10.16
CA LEU A 75 16.94 14.60 11.13
C LEU A 75 18.12 14.28 12.06
N SER A 76 19.26 14.97 11.92
CA SER A 76 20.50 14.69 12.66
C SER A 76 21.01 13.25 12.48
N ILE A 77 20.82 12.70 11.27
CA ILE A 77 21.31 11.38 10.87
C ILE A 77 22.53 11.59 9.97
N ASP A 78 23.65 10.98 10.32
CA ASP A 78 24.85 11.01 9.46
C ASP A 78 24.52 10.36 8.10
N PRO A 79 24.63 11.11 6.99
CA PRO A 79 24.39 10.55 5.67
C PRO A 79 25.45 9.48 5.37
N ARG A 80 24.99 8.31 4.92
CA ARG A 80 25.91 7.34 4.32
C ARG A 80 26.54 7.96 3.08
N GLN A 81 27.79 7.59 2.80
CA GLN A 81 28.46 8.04 1.57
C GLN A 81 27.58 7.74 0.36
N GLY A 82 27.24 8.78 -0.41
CA GLY A 82 26.38 8.68 -1.60
C GLY A 82 24.91 9.03 -1.39
N ALA A 83 24.46 9.41 -0.18
CA ALA A 83 23.08 9.86 0.04
C ALA A 83 22.80 11.28 -0.50
N SER A 84 23.84 12.09 -0.73
CA SER A 84 23.72 13.40 -1.40
C SER A 84 23.37 13.20 -2.88
N GLY A 85 22.31 13.84 -3.34
CA GLY A 85 21.80 13.73 -4.72
C GLY A 85 20.72 12.65 -4.94
N ASP A 86 20.41 11.80 -3.96
CA ASP A 86 19.29 10.86 -4.08
C ASP A 86 17.95 11.61 -3.92
N PRO A 87 16.97 11.44 -4.83
CA PRO A 87 15.70 12.14 -4.75
C PRO A 87 14.82 11.58 -3.63
N VAL A 88 14.15 12.47 -2.91
CA VAL A 88 13.06 12.09 -2.00
C VAL A 88 11.75 11.99 -2.78
N PHE A 89 10.97 10.96 -2.53
CA PHE A 89 9.69 10.74 -3.20
C PHE A 89 8.52 11.15 -2.30
N TYR A 90 7.51 11.75 -2.92
CA TYR A 90 6.22 11.97 -2.29
C TYR A 90 5.55 10.62 -2.05
N GLY A 91 5.43 10.20 -0.78
CA GLY A 91 4.85 8.91 -0.41
C GLY A 91 3.32 8.86 -0.44
N GLY A 92 2.65 10.01 -0.32
CA GLY A 92 1.19 10.12 -0.28
C GLY A 92 0.72 11.29 0.59
N PRO A 93 -0.59 11.56 0.65
CA PRO A 93 -1.14 12.74 1.33
C PRO A 93 -1.23 12.59 2.85
N VAL A 94 -0.88 11.43 3.41
CA VAL A 94 -1.01 11.11 4.83
C VAL A 94 0.35 11.22 5.50
N GLN A 95 0.43 11.92 6.63
CA GLN A 95 1.66 12.09 7.43
C GLN A 95 2.86 12.58 6.60
N THR A 96 2.68 13.72 5.92
CA THR A 96 3.72 14.33 5.08
C THR A 96 4.89 14.93 5.87
N ASP A 97 4.79 14.96 7.20
CA ASP A 97 5.75 15.52 8.16
C ASP A 97 6.65 14.45 8.81
N ARG A 98 6.59 13.20 8.33
CA ARG A 98 7.34 12.06 8.86
C ARG A 98 8.44 11.54 7.96
#